data_AF-A0A9W9ZIP8-F1
#
_entry.id   AF-A0A9W9ZIP8-F1
#
_cell.length_a   1.000
_cell.length_b   1.000
_cell.length_c   1.000
_cell.angle_alpha   90.00
_cell.angle_beta   90.00
_cell.angle_gamma   90.00
#
_symmetry.space_group_name_H-M   'P 1'
#
loop_
_entity.id
_entity.type
_entity.pdbx_description
1 polymer ?
#
loop_
_entity_poly.entity_id
_entity_poly.type
_entity_poly.pdbx_seq_one_letter_code
_entity_poly.pdbx_strand_id
1 'polypeptide(L)' 'MHVLPTITKRSRDKVTVVEGNVLYLFCEAEGYPKPLVTWRKNGKFLQSSINETDFIIHHASKRDAGNY' A
#
# COMPACT_ATOMS: atom_id res chain seq x y z
N MET A 1 8.91 -7.32 25.33
CA MET A 1 8.99 -8.39 24.29
C MET A 1 8.92 -7.72 22.94
N HIS A 2 9.70 -8.15 21.94
CA HIS A 2 9.60 -7.66 20.55
C HIS A 2 9.07 -8.78 19.67
N VAL A 3 8.15 -8.44 18.76
CA VAL A 3 7.54 -9.38 17.81
C VAL A 3 7.85 -8.88 16.41
N LEU A 4 8.40 -9.76 15.57
CA LEU A 4 8.78 -9.41 14.21
C LEU A 4 7.56 -9.02 13.37
N PRO A 5 7.72 -8.04 12.47
CA PRO A 5 6.65 -7.62 11.58
C PRO A 5 6.25 -8.75 10.63
N THR A 6 4.98 -9.11 10.64
CA THR A 6 4.40 -10.11 9.73
C THR A 6 3.24 -9.48 8.98
N ILE A 7 3.25 -9.59 7.66
CA ILE A 7 2.13 -9.12 6.82
C ILE A 7 0.97 -10.09 7.02
N THR A 8 -0.14 -9.61 7.58
CA THR A 8 -1.34 -10.40 7.86
C THR A 8 -2.38 -10.26 6.76
N LYS A 9 -2.53 -9.06 6.18
CA LYS A 9 -3.42 -8.81 5.04
C LYS A 9 -2.78 -7.85 4.05
N ARG A 10 -3.10 -8.04 2.77
CA ARG A 10 -2.69 -7.11 1.71
C ARG A 10 -3.62 -7.20 0.51
N SER A 11 -3.58 -6.19 -0.34
CA SER A 11 -4.23 -6.22 -1.65
C SER A 11 -3.67 -7.35 -2.53
N ARG A 12 -4.48 -7.76 -3.53
CA ARG A 12 -4.11 -8.80 -4.51
C ARG A 12 -2.86 -8.40 -5.30
N ASP A 13 -2.12 -9.40 -5.78
CA ASP A 13 -0.90 -9.20 -6.58
C ASP A 13 -1.16 -8.44 -7.89
N LYS A 14 -2.38 -8.58 -8.44
CA LYS A 14 -2.82 -7.85 -9.63
C LYS A 14 -4.16 -7.20 -9.34
N VAL A 15 -4.20 -5.88 -9.50
CA VAL A 15 -5.41 -5.07 -9.37
C VAL A 15 -5.62 -4.32 -10.68
N THR A 16 -6.83 -4.37 -11.20
CA THR A 16 -7.25 -3.61 -12.39
C THR A 16 -8.36 -2.66 -11.97
N VAL A 17 -8.21 -1.38 -12.29
CA VAL A 17 -9.16 -0.33 -11.94
C VAL A 17 -9.55 0.42 -13.21
N VAL A 18 -10.80 0.84 -13.28
CA VAL A 18 -11.30 1.68 -14.38
C VAL A 18 -10.75 3.10 -14.20
N GLU A 19 -10.33 3.73 -15.29
CA GLU A 19 -9.83 5.11 -15.25
C GLU A 19 -10.88 6.07 -14.67
N GLY A 20 -10.44 6.97 -13.80
CA GLY A 20 -11.30 7.89 -13.06
C GLY A 20 -11.89 7.33 -11.77
N ASN A 21 -11.84 6.01 -11.54
CA ASN A 21 -12.31 5.40 -10.29
C ASN A 21 -11.25 5.47 -9.17
N VAL A 22 -11.72 5.23 -7.96
CA VAL A 22 -10.87 5.12 -6.77
C VAL A 22 -10.18 3.75 -6.75
N LEU A 23 -8.85 3.73 -6.64
CA LEU A 23 -8.07 2.55 -6.32
C LEU A 23 -7.70 2.58 -4.83
N TYR A 24 -8.00 1.50 -4.13
CA TYR A 24 -7.64 1.31 -2.73
C TYR A 24 -6.69 0.13 -2.61
N LEU A 25 -5.46 0.40 -2.19
CA LEU A 25 -4.46 -0.60 -1.85
C LEU A 25 -4.27 -0.60 -0.33
N PHE A 26 -4.17 -1.77 0.28
CA PHE A 26 -4.00 -1.93 1.72
C PHE A 26 -2.90 -2.95 2.02
N CYS A 27 -2.20 -2.72 3.13
CA CYS A 27 -1.17 -3.60 3.64
C CYS A 27 -1.17 -3.55 5.17
N GLU A 28 -1.67 -4.59 5.80
CA GLU A 28 -1.73 -4.76 7.24
C GLU A 28 -0.56 -5.63 7.69
N ALA A 29 0.21 -5.12 8.65
CA ALA A 29 1.29 -5.84 9.28
C ALA A 29 1.15 -5.77 10.80
N GLU A 30 1.43 -6.89 11.47
CA GLU A 30 1.41 -6.99 12.92
C GLU A 30 2.82 -7.21 13.45
N GLY A 31 3.15 -6.61 14.60
CA GLY A 31 4.46 -6.67 15.21
C GLY A 31 4.55 -5.72 16.39
N TYR A 32 5.62 -5.86 17.18
CA TYR A 32 5.88 -4.98 18.32
C TYR A 32 7.37 -4.59 18.37
N PRO A 33 7.73 -3.30 18.34
CA PRO A 33 6.86 -2.13 18.22
C PRO A 33 6.05 -2.10 16.91
N LYS A 34 4.97 -1.30 16.87
CA LYS A 34 4.04 -1.26 15.72
C LYS A 34 4.83 -1.08 14.40
N PRO A 35 4.65 -1.96 13.40
CA PRO A 35 5.41 -1.89 12.18
C PRO A 35 5.05 -0.66 11.35
N LEU A 36 6.06 -0.10 10.68
CA LEU A 36 5.89 0.96 9.71
C LEU A 36 5.62 0.34 8.33
N VAL A 37 4.53 0.75 7.69
CA VAL A 37 4.18 0.34 6.33
C VAL A 37 4.53 1.48 5.37
N THR A 38 5.29 1.16 4.34
CA THR A 38 5.66 2.12 3.28
C THR A 38 5.32 1.54 1.92
N TRP A 39 4.68 2.34 1.09
CA TRP A 39 4.36 1.97 -0.28
C TRP A 39 5.47 2.37 -1.23
N ARG A 40 5.68 1.58 -2.29
CA ARG A 40 6.68 1.86 -3.32
C ARG A 40 6.06 1.67 -4.69
N LYS A 41 6.27 2.62 -5.60
CA LYS A 41 5.86 2.47 -7.00
C LYS A 41 7.10 2.35 -7.87
N ASN A 42 7.22 1.25 -8.61
CA ASN A 42 8.33 1.00 -9.52
C ASN A 42 9.70 1.20 -8.83
N GLY A 43 9.80 0.75 -7.58
CA GLY A 43 11.01 0.87 -6.75
C GLY A 43 11.22 2.23 -6.08
N LYS A 44 10.37 3.23 -6.32
CA LYS A 44 10.42 4.54 -5.65
C LYS A 44 9.46 4.59 -4.48
N PHE A 45 9.91 5.07 -3.32
CA PHE A 45 9.04 5.28 -2.17
C PHE A 45 7.93 6.28 -2.52
N LEU A 46 6.69 5.88 -2.28
CA LEU A 46 5.56 6.78 -2.24
C LEU A 46 5.54 7.40 -0.84
N GLN A 47 5.30 8.70 -0.78
CA GLN A 47 5.24 9.41 0.50
C GLN A 47 3.93 9.03 1.19
N SER A 48 3.91 7.91 1.92
CA SER A 48 2.79 7.53 2.75
C SER A 48 2.94 8.16 4.14
N SER A 49 1.83 8.63 4.68
CA SER A 49 1.77 9.08 6.07
C SER A 49 2.14 7.90 6.98
N ILE A 50 2.92 8.18 8.03
CA ILE A 50 3.57 7.18 8.90
C ILE A 50 2.54 6.30 9.65
N ASN A 51 1.25 6.64 9.58
CA ASN A 51 0.16 5.97 10.30
C ASN A 51 -0.92 5.34 9.40
N GLU A 52 -0.88 5.55 8.08
CA GLU A 52 -1.85 4.94 7.15
C GLU A 52 -1.21 3.74 6.44
N THR A 53 -1.79 2.57 6.70
CA THR A 53 -1.47 1.31 6.00
C THR A 53 -1.98 1.28 4.56
N ASP A 54 -2.88 2.22 4.25
CA ASP A 54 -3.67 2.21 3.03
C ASP A 54 -3.14 3.28 2.08
N PHE A 55 -3.04 2.91 0.81
CA PHE A 55 -2.68 3.80 -0.27
C PHE A 55 -3.89 3.98 -1.20
N ILE A 56 -4.38 5.21 -1.27
CA ILE A 56 -5.62 5.54 -1.99
C ILE A 56 -5.29 6.45 -3.17
N ILE A 57 -5.71 6.03 -4.36
CA ILE A 57 -5.70 6.88 -5.57
C ILE A 57 -7.14 7.24 -5.87
N HIS A 58 -7.55 8.48 -5.66
CA HIS A 58 -8.93 8.93 -5.87
C HIS A 58 -9.36 8.92 -7.34
N HIS A 59 -8.44 9.27 -8.24
CA HIS A 59 -8.67 9.31 -9.68
C HIS A 59 -7.58 8.50 -10.38
N ALA A 60 -7.78 7.18 -10.45
CA ALA A 60 -6.82 6.30 -11.10
C ALA A 60 -6.66 6.67 -12.57
N SER A 61 -5.43 6.91 -13.00
CA SER A 61 -5.08 7.23 -14.38
C SER A 61 -4.09 6.22 -14.94
N LYS A 62 -3.90 6.18 -16.27
CA LYS A 62 -2.85 5.35 -16.88
C LYS A 62 -1.44 5.64 -16.33
N ARG A 63 -1.18 6.85 -15.84
CA ARG A 63 0.10 7.24 -15.23
C ARG A 63 0.30 6.55 -13.88
N ASP A 64 -0.79 6.15 -13.23
CA ASP A 64 -0.76 5.45 -11.97
C ASP A 64 -0.36 3.98 -12.16
N ALA A 65 -0.63 3.38 -13.31
CA ALA A 65 -0.23 1.99 -13.58
C ALA A 65 1.27 1.74 -13.30
N GLY A 66 1.54 0.64 -12.60
CA GLY A 66 2.89 0.25 -12.20
C GLY A 66 2.89 -0.87 -11.17
N ASN A 67 4.08 -1.20 -10.68
CA ASN A 67 4.28 -2.18 -9.61
C ASN A 67 4.29 -1.45 -8.27
N TYR A 68 3.32 -1.77 -7.42
CA TYR A 68 3.10 -1.19 -6.09
C TYR A 68 3.54 -2.15 -4.97
#